data_AF-A0A0C9T431-F1
#
_entry.id   AF-A0A0C9T431-F1
#
_cell.length_a   1.000
_cell.length_b   1.000
_cell.length_c   1.000
_cell.angle_alpha   90.00
_cell.angle_beta   90.00
_cell.angle_gamma   90.00
#
_symmetry.space_group_name_H-M   'P 1'
#
loop_
_entity.id
_entity.type
_entity.pdbx_description
1 polymer ?
#
loop_
_entity_poly.entity_id
_entity_poly.type
_entity_poly.pdbx_seq_one_letter_code
_entity_poly.pdbx_strand_id
1 'polypeptide(L)'
;MSNIEDIMDAPSSPAYAASEEAANGLDGEIEPLQLTTPISTAPATPTSSVPPSSLSAVNSRKRPTEDTEQFVVNISRRIKLRGCDQEELRKFSKLTDAEQSVWLAAHVLQAIVASDTVPYDAIYEIPKRTEAYIDMQVFRILTDPSLPRYHGTNGPVKLLTEKVVDNPSQGVTQAVKDDKSKWDVILRRMRERLTDRRYDIKALIVSSIGPDPRPDDAPHRPDAMNIMVLCENLAAIYRPSEIVIDIALCARVAFLRQMAREYPNDPKYWSKVDAKLDSIRKLSNQDSKVISKKFAKILEYDRGIYGVHAPLETAGSSTVTARTRSACQ
;
A
#
# COMPACT_ATOMS: atom_id res chain seq x y z
N MET A 1 -17.18 -48.10 -2.28
CA MET A 1 -16.38 -48.05 -1.04
C MET A 1 -14.98 -48.55 -1.39
N SER A 2 -14.02 -47.64 -1.57
CA SER A 2 -12.61 -48.00 -1.77
C SER A 2 -11.75 -46.88 -1.18
N ASN A 3 -11.02 -47.25 -0.13
CA ASN A 3 -10.04 -46.43 0.58
C ASN A 3 -8.83 -46.12 -0.31
N ILE A 4 -8.46 -44.85 -0.35
CA ILE A 4 -7.16 -44.35 -0.81
C ILE A 4 -6.54 -43.65 0.40
N GLU A 5 -6.07 -44.48 1.33
CA GLU A 5 -5.16 -44.10 2.41
C GLU A 5 -3.98 -45.04 2.27
N ASP A 6 -2.90 -44.54 1.68
CA ASP A 6 -1.53 -44.81 2.14
C ASP A 6 -0.54 -44.10 1.21
N ILE A 7 0.63 -43.79 1.77
CA ILE A 7 1.78 -43.10 1.15
C ILE A 7 1.73 -41.58 1.37
N MET A 8 2.33 -41.12 2.47
CA MET A 8 3.64 -40.46 2.44
C MET A 8 4.10 -40.17 3.88
N ASP A 9 5.05 -40.99 4.31
CA ASP A 9 5.84 -40.82 5.52
C ASP A 9 7.04 -39.85 5.26
N ALA A 10 7.51 -39.25 6.36
CA ALA A 10 8.75 -38.48 6.57
C ALA A 10 8.76 -36.95 6.30
N PRO A 11 9.64 -36.18 6.98
CA PRO A 11 9.97 -36.21 8.40
C PRO A 11 9.86 -34.82 9.09
N SER A 12 9.82 -34.87 10.42
CA SER A 12 9.89 -33.76 11.38
C SER A 12 11.00 -32.74 11.15
N SER A 13 10.69 -31.46 11.38
CA SER A 13 11.65 -30.42 11.82
C SER A 13 10.92 -29.17 12.37
N PRO A 14 11.60 -28.34 13.18
CA PRO A 14 11.17 -28.07 14.56
C PRO A 14 10.33 -26.81 14.73
N ALA A 15 9.62 -26.80 15.87
CA ALA A 15 8.87 -25.67 16.40
C ALA A 15 9.76 -24.43 16.55
N TYR A 16 9.34 -23.34 15.92
CA TYR A 16 9.83 -22.00 16.25
C TYR A 16 9.09 -21.53 17.50
N ALA A 17 9.83 -21.43 18.61
CA ALA A 17 9.39 -20.78 19.82
C ALA A 17 9.15 -19.30 19.53
N ALA A 18 7.92 -18.83 19.78
CA ALA A 18 7.59 -17.42 19.76
C ALA A 18 8.16 -16.77 21.02
N SER A 19 9.04 -15.79 20.83
CA SER A 19 9.49 -14.87 21.87
C SER A 19 8.42 -13.79 22.03
N GLU A 20 7.71 -13.80 23.15
CA GLU A 20 7.00 -12.63 23.67
C GLU A 20 8.04 -11.62 24.13
N GLU A 21 8.13 -10.47 23.45
CA GLU A 21 8.81 -9.31 24.01
C GLU A 21 7.90 -8.08 23.93
N ALA A 22 7.82 -7.43 25.08
CA ALA A 22 6.91 -6.36 25.43
C ALA A 22 7.19 -5.07 24.65
N ALA A 23 6.13 -4.40 24.20
CA ALA A 23 6.17 -3.01 23.78
C ALA A 23 5.31 -2.16 24.72
N ASN A 24 5.97 -1.61 25.73
CA ASN A 24 5.51 -0.47 26.51
C ASN A 24 5.80 0.83 25.73
N GLY A 25 4.79 1.69 25.63
CA GLY A 25 4.92 3.15 25.70
C GLY A 25 5.49 3.91 24.48
N LEU A 26 4.67 4.78 23.90
CA LEU A 26 4.79 6.25 24.01
C LEU A 26 3.83 6.91 23.01
N ASP A 27 2.72 7.43 23.54
CA ASP A 27 1.85 8.38 22.84
C ASP A 27 2.61 9.71 22.68
N GLY A 28 3.19 9.90 21.50
CA GLY A 28 3.70 11.18 21.03
C GLY A 28 2.74 11.77 20.02
N GLU A 29 1.91 12.70 20.47
CA GLU A 29 1.01 13.51 19.66
C GLU A 29 1.84 14.43 18.74
N ILE A 30 1.99 14.06 17.47
CA ILE A 30 2.69 14.87 16.46
C ILE A 30 1.67 15.82 15.84
N GLU A 31 1.73 17.10 16.22
CA GLU A 31 1.05 18.20 15.54
C GLU A 31 1.51 18.28 14.06
N PRO A 32 0.58 18.37 13.09
CA PRO A 32 0.94 18.55 11.69
C PRO A 32 1.35 20.01 11.44
N LEU A 33 2.64 20.22 11.20
CA LEU A 33 3.19 21.49 10.68
C LEU A 33 2.53 21.80 9.32
N GLN A 34 1.63 22.78 9.33
CA GLN A 34 1.03 23.33 8.12
C GLN A 34 2.08 24.12 7.32
N LEU A 35 2.56 23.51 6.24
CA LEU A 35 3.43 24.14 5.26
C LEU A 35 2.57 25.01 4.32
N THR A 36 2.34 26.27 4.70
CA THR A 36 1.73 27.27 3.82
C THR A 36 2.81 27.83 2.90
N THR A 37 2.81 27.39 1.64
CA THR A 37 3.58 28.02 0.57
C THR A 37 2.82 29.25 0.06
N PRO A 38 3.39 30.47 0.14
CA PRO A 38 2.80 31.61 -0.52
C PRO A 38 3.00 31.49 -2.03
N ILE A 39 1.89 31.48 -2.77
CA ILE A 39 1.84 31.62 -4.23
C ILE A 39 2.43 32.99 -4.57
N SER A 40 3.66 32.98 -5.09
CA SER A 40 4.33 34.14 -5.66
C SER A 40 3.62 34.54 -6.95
N THR A 41 2.72 35.51 -6.83
CA THR A 41 2.01 36.10 -7.97
C THR A 41 2.94 37.14 -8.58
N ALA A 42 3.45 36.86 -9.78
CA ALA A 42 4.29 37.79 -10.52
C ALA A 42 3.48 39.04 -10.89
N PRO A 43 3.91 40.26 -10.50
CA PRO A 43 3.26 41.48 -10.96
C PRO A 43 3.77 41.83 -12.36
N ALA A 44 2.82 42.11 -13.26
CA ALA A 44 3.08 42.64 -14.59
C ALA A 44 3.85 43.96 -14.50
N THR A 45 4.88 44.08 -15.34
CA THR A 45 5.73 45.25 -15.52
C THR A 45 4.97 46.37 -16.25
N PRO A 46 4.77 47.56 -15.66
CA PRO A 46 4.43 48.76 -16.41
C PRO A 46 5.72 49.41 -16.93
N THR A 47 5.85 49.45 -18.24
CA THR A 47 6.82 50.26 -18.98
C THR A 47 6.56 51.73 -18.71
N SER A 48 7.37 52.37 -17.86
CA SER A 48 7.32 53.83 -17.65
C SER A 48 8.66 54.45 -18.01
N SER A 49 8.65 55.18 -19.12
CA SER A 49 9.72 56.03 -19.61
C SER A 49 9.87 57.26 -18.73
N VAL A 50 10.97 57.34 -17.98
CA VAL A 50 11.32 58.52 -17.16
C VAL A 50 12.52 59.25 -17.79
N PRO A 51 12.52 60.59 -17.84
CA PRO A 51 13.51 61.42 -18.52
C PRO A 51 14.90 61.45 -17.84
N PRO A 52 15.95 61.90 -18.56
CA PRO A 52 17.33 61.95 -18.06
C PRO A 52 17.52 63.02 -16.98
N SER A 53 17.58 62.59 -15.73
CA SER A 53 17.96 63.44 -14.60
C SER A 53 19.47 63.53 -14.46
N SER A 54 19.95 64.77 -14.42
CA SER A 54 21.32 65.22 -14.31
C SER A 54 22.11 64.59 -13.16
N LEU A 55 23.30 64.09 -13.50
CA LEU A 55 24.35 63.57 -12.61
C LEU A 55 24.79 64.63 -11.59
N SER A 56 24.27 64.53 -10.37
CA SER A 56 24.85 65.20 -9.21
C SER A 56 25.83 64.23 -8.55
N ALA A 57 27.11 64.60 -8.52
CA ALA A 57 28.17 63.85 -7.84
C ALA A 57 27.90 63.82 -6.34
N VAL A 58 27.16 62.81 -5.88
CA VAL A 58 26.98 62.53 -4.46
C VAL A 58 28.30 61.98 -3.95
N ASN A 59 28.98 62.78 -3.12
CA ASN A 59 30.15 62.37 -2.36
C ASN A 59 29.84 61.07 -1.60
N SER A 60 30.32 59.96 -2.14
CA SER A 60 30.25 58.62 -1.55
C SER A 60 31.07 58.61 -0.26
N ARG A 61 30.44 59.00 0.85
CA ARG A 61 30.96 58.74 2.18
C ARG A 61 31.09 57.23 2.32
N LYS A 62 32.32 56.76 2.55
CA LYS A 62 32.63 55.37 2.88
C LYS A 62 31.67 54.92 3.98
N ARG A 63 30.70 54.07 3.64
CA ARG A 63 29.80 53.47 4.63
C ARG A 63 30.70 52.67 5.58
N PRO A 64 30.50 52.79 6.91
CA PRO A 64 31.13 51.88 7.85
C PRO A 64 30.84 50.46 7.39
N THR A 65 31.85 49.59 7.42
CA THR A 65 31.74 48.16 7.17
C THR A 65 30.46 47.63 7.82
N GLU A 66 29.48 47.23 6.99
CA GLU A 66 28.17 46.83 7.47
C GLU A 66 28.31 45.64 8.41
N ASP A 67 27.83 45.79 9.64
CA ASP A 67 27.84 44.75 10.66
C ASP A 67 26.87 43.62 10.25
N THR A 68 27.40 42.60 9.61
CA THR A 68 26.67 41.42 9.11
C THR A 68 26.14 40.53 10.25
N GLU A 69 26.55 40.75 11.51
CA GLU A 69 26.12 39.90 12.63
C GLU A 69 24.62 39.94 12.87
N GLN A 70 23.98 41.12 12.74
CA GLN A 70 22.53 41.24 12.90
C GLN A 70 21.78 40.51 11.80
N PHE A 71 22.32 40.52 10.59
CA PHE A 71 21.74 39.81 9.44
C PHE A 71 21.80 38.29 9.65
N VAL A 72 22.94 37.77 10.13
CA VAL A 72 23.10 36.35 10.48
C VAL A 72 22.11 35.92 11.56
N VAL A 73 21.94 36.70 12.62
CA VAL A 73 20.98 36.38 13.70
C VAL A 73 19.55 36.34 13.16
N ASN A 74 19.17 37.30 12.31
CA ASN A 74 17.82 37.34 11.72
C ASN A 74 17.56 36.16 10.78
N ILE A 75 18.50 35.83 9.90
CA ILE A 75 18.38 34.66 9.01
C ILE A 75 18.33 33.37 9.83
N SER A 76 19.20 33.24 10.83
CA SER A 76 19.27 32.06 11.69
C SER A 76 17.96 31.79 12.40
N ARG A 77 17.31 32.83 12.94
CA ARG A 77 15.98 32.73 13.56
C ARG A 77 14.90 32.38 12.55
N ARG A 78 14.95 32.96 11.34
CA ARG A 78 13.96 32.73 10.29
C ARG A 78 13.98 31.29 9.76
N ILE A 79 15.18 30.71 9.58
CA ILE A 79 15.37 29.35 9.08
C ILE A 79 15.37 28.32 10.23
N LYS A 80 15.38 28.78 11.49
CA LYS A 80 15.44 27.95 12.71
C LYS A 80 16.70 27.07 12.77
N LEU A 81 17.87 27.64 12.45
CA LEU A 81 19.16 26.95 12.58
C LEU A 81 19.45 26.56 14.04
N ARG A 82 20.13 25.43 14.27
CA ARG A 82 20.53 25.01 15.63
C ARG A 82 21.65 25.91 16.16
N GLY A 83 21.82 26.00 17.47
CA GLY A 83 22.81 26.89 18.09
C GLY A 83 24.24 26.72 17.57
N CYS A 84 24.69 25.49 17.36
CA CYS A 84 25.99 25.20 16.75
C CYS A 84 26.14 25.77 15.34
N ASP A 85 25.11 25.62 14.50
CA ASP A 85 25.10 26.08 13.12
C ASP A 85 25.05 27.61 13.05
N GLN A 86 24.40 28.26 14.01
CA GLN A 86 24.37 29.71 14.13
C GLN A 86 25.75 30.29 14.46
N GLU A 87 26.50 29.65 15.35
CA GLU A 87 27.88 30.04 15.66
C GLU A 87 28.80 29.86 14.45
N GLU A 88 28.64 28.78 13.70
CA GLU A 88 29.39 28.52 12.47
C GLU A 88 29.07 29.56 11.38
N LEU A 89 27.79 29.90 11.17
CA LEU A 89 27.38 30.94 10.23
C LEU A 89 27.87 32.34 10.67
N ARG A 90 27.91 32.61 11.97
CA ARG A 90 28.50 33.85 12.51
C ARG A 90 30.00 33.90 12.24
N LYS A 91 30.73 32.79 12.41
CA LYS A 91 32.16 32.71 12.05
C LYS A 91 32.35 32.97 10.56
N PHE A 92 31.53 32.35 9.71
CA PHE A 92 31.55 32.54 8.27
C PHE A 92 31.36 34.02 7.86
N SER A 93 30.42 34.72 8.50
CA SER A 93 30.14 36.14 8.17
C SER A 93 31.26 37.13 8.48
N LYS A 94 32.24 36.73 9.30
CA LYS A 94 33.42 37.54 9.65
C LYS A 94 34.60 37.35 8.68
N LEU A 95 34.51 36.36 7.81
CA LEU A 95 35.54 36.07 6.81
C LEU A 95 35.48 37.07 5.67
N THR A 96 36.60 37.31 5.02
CA THR A 96 36.67 38.09 3.77
C THR A 96 35.96 37.35 2.63
N ASP A 97 35.56 38.06 1.56
CA ASP A 97 34.85 37.44 0.42
C ASP A 97 35.61 36.27 -0.21
N ALA A 98 36.94 36.37 -0.26
CA ALA A 98 37.80 35.29 -0.77
C ALA A 98 37.78 34.07 0.17
N GLU A 99 37.89 34.28 1.47
CA GLU A 99 37.82 33.22 2.48
C GLU A 99 36.43 32.58 2.53
N GLN A 100 35.34 33.37 2.42
CA GLN A 100 33.98 32.88 2.33
C GLN A 100 33.79 31.97 1.11
N SER A 101 34.34 32.36 -0.04
CA SER A 101 34.27 31.56 -1.27
C SER A 101 34.97 30.21 -1.12
N VAL A 102 36.19 30.22 -0.54
CA VAL A 102 36.96 28.99 -0.27
C VAL A 102 36.24 28.11 0.75
N TRP A 103 35.70 28.70 1.80
CA TRP A 103 34.95 27.99 2.84
C TRP A 103 33.70 27.32 2.27
N LEU A 104 32.92 28.04 1.46
CA LEU A 104 31.74 27.48 0.79
C LEU A 104 32.14 26.31 -0.14
N ALA A 105 33.21 26.47 -0.91
CA ALA A 105 33.71 25.41 -1.78
C ALA A 105 34.13 24.17 -0.99
N ALA A 106 34.80 24.34 0.17
CA ALA A 106 35.18 23.25 1.05
C ALA A 106 33.95 22.50 1.60
N HIS A 107 32.94 23.21 2.09
CA HIS A 107 31.71 22.59 2.60
C HIS A 107 30.89 21.92 1.50
N VAL A 108 30.86 22.47 0.28
CA VAL A 108 30.24 21.82 -0.88
C VAL A 108 30.97 20.53 -1.23
N LEU A 109 32.31 20.54 -1.26
CA LEU A 109 33.12 19.33 -1.50
C LEU A 109 32.91 18.29 -0.38
N GLN A 110 32.87 18.73 0.88
CA GLN A 110 32.58 17.85 2.01
C GLN A 110 31.18 17.24 1.89
N ALA A 111 30.18 18.01 1.46
CA ALA A 111 28.83 17.51 1.24
C ALA A 111 28.79 16.49 0.08
N ILE A 112 29.56 16.72 -1.00
CA ILE A 112 29.69 15.75 -2.11
C ILE A 112 30.34 14.45 -1.60
N VAL A 113 31.45 14.54 -0.89
CA VAL A 113 32.12 13.35 -0.30
C VAL A 113 31.21 12.63 0.69
N ALA A 114 30.51 13.38 1.55
CA ALA A 114 29.55 12.80 2.48
C ALA A 114 28.39 12.10 1.74
N SER A 115 27.92 12.67 0.62
CA SER A 115 26.90 12.07 -0.23
C SER A 115 27.39 10.85 -1.01
N ASP A 116 28.69 10.77 -1.31
CA ASP A 116 29.31 9.57 -1.89
C ASP A 116 29.53 8.48 -0.84
N THR A 117 29.68 8.85 0.44
CA THR A 117 29.74 7.91 1.57
C THR A 117 28.36 7.51 2.11
N VAL A 118 27.27 7.67 1.34
CA VAL A 118 26.00 7.06 1.70
C VAL A 118 26.29 5.59 1.99
N PRO A 119 26.03 5.11 3.23
CA PRO A 119 26.42 3.77 3.62
C PRO A 119 25.85 2.80 2.59
N TYR A 120 26.66 1.83 2.17
CA TYR A 120 26.27 0.79 1.22
C TYR A 120 25.02 0.01 1.70
N ASP A 121 24.69 0.15 3.00
CA ASP A 121 23.52 -0.37 3.68
C ASP A 121 22.36 0.63 3.83
N ALA A 122 22.31 1.72 3.05
CA ALA A 122 21.15 2.60 3.04
C ALA A 122 19.92 1.79 2.58
N ILE A 123 19.17 1.30 3.57
CA ILE A 123 17.96 0.49 3.38
C ILE A 123 17.05 1.29 2.47
N TYR A 124 16.80 0.77 1.27
CA TYR A 124 15.90 1.41 0.34
C TYR A 124 14.49 1.47 0.95
N GLU A 125 14.05 2.66 1.34
CA GLU A 125 12.70 2.89 1.82
C GLU A 125 11.77 3.04 0.62
N ILE A 126 10.75 2.17 0.56
CA ILE A 126 9.75 2.23 -0.50
C ILE A 126 8.89 3.48 -0.28
N PRO A 127 8.73 4.37 -1.27
CA PRO A 127 7.86 5.52 -1.11
C PRO A 127 6.43 5.11 -0.73
N LYS A 128 5.84 5.78 0.27
CA LYS A 128 4.48 5.47 0.80
C LYS A 128 3.40 5.38 -0.29
N ARG A 129 3.52 6.20 -1.34
CA ARG A 129 2.63 6.17 -2.51
C ARG A 129 2.74 4.86 -3.28
N THR A 130 3.97 4.39 -3.52
CA THR A 130 4.24 3.11 -4.17
C THR A 130 3.65 1.97 -3.35
N GLU A 131 3.83 2.01 -2.04
CA GLU A 131 3.30 1.00 -1.12
C GLU A 131 1.76 0.94 -1.16
N ALA A 132 1.08 2.09 -1.06
CA ALA A 132 -0.37 2.15 -1.17
C ALA A 132 -0.88 1.60 -2.53
N TYR A 133 -0.15 1.90 -3.62
CA TYR A 133 -0.45 1.37 -4.94
C TYR A 133 -0.26 -0.16 -5.01
N ILE A 134 0.81 -0.70 -4.43
CA ILE A 134 1.04 -2.15 -4.32
C ILE A 134 -0.13 -2.81 -3.58
N ASP A 135 -0.51 -2.28 -2.42
CA ASP A 135 -1.62 -2.80 -1.62
C ASP A 135 -2.95 -2.85 -2.38
N MET A 136 -3.26 -1.77 -3.10
CA MET A 136 -4.45 -1.70 -3.94
C MET A 136 -4.43 -2.78 -5.03
N GLN A 137 -3.30 -2.94 -5.73
CA GLN A 137 -3.19 -3.93 -6.80
C GLN A 137 -3.18 -5.37 -6.28
N VAL A 138 -2.52 -5.63 -5.14
CA VAL A 138 -2.56 -6.92 -4.44
C VAL A 138 -4.01 -7.35 -4.21
N PHE A 139 -4.82 -6.45 -3.65
CA PHE A 139 -6.20 -6.76 -3.32
C PHE A 139 -7.06 -6.98 -4.57
N ARG A 140 -6.91 -6.13 -5.60
CA ARG A 140 -7.57 -6.31 -6.91
C ARG A 140 -7.24 -7.64 -7.56
N ILE A 141 -5.97 -8.06 -7.54
CA ILE A 141 -5.53 -9.33 -8.14
C ILE A 141 -6.12 -10.53 -7.39
N LEU A 142 -6.08 -10.51 -6.05
CA LEU A 142 -6.60 -11.63 -5.24
C LEU A 142 -8.13 -11.76 -5.32
N THR A 143 -8.84 -10.66 -5.57
CA THR A 143 -10.30 -10.67 -5.71
C THR A 143 -10.76 -10.85 -7.15
N ASP A 144 -9.86 -10.92 -8.13
CA ASP A 144 -10.20 -11.18 -9.52
C ASP A 144 -10.80 -12.60 -9.70
N PRO A 145 -12.06 -12.73 -10.16
CA PRO A 145 -12.70 -14.02 -10.39
C PRO A 145 -11.97 -14.88 -11.43
N SER A 146 -11.25 -14.24 -12.36
CA SER A 146 -10.51 -14.89 -13.44
C SER A 146 -9.12 -15.38 -13.01
N LEU A 147 -8.68 -15.07 -11.78
CA LEU A 147 -7.34 -15.41 -11.29
C LEU A 147 -7.05 -16.92 -11.44
N PRO A 148 -5.97 -17.30 -12.14
CA PRO A 148 -5.70 -18.71 -12.39
C PRO A 148 -5.33 -19.46 -11.10
N ARG A 149 -4.56 -18.81 -10.22
CA ARG A 149 -4.00 -19.39 -9.00
C ARG A 149 -3.74 -18.30 -7.97
N TYR A 150 -3.84 -18.62 -6.69
CA TYR A 150 -3.61 -17.72 -5.56
C TYR A 150 -2.18 -17.79 -5.01
N HIS A 151 -1.45 -18.88 -5.31
CA HIS A 151 -0.11 -19.14 -4.82
C HIS A 151 0.86 -19.51 -5.96
N GLY A 152 2.17 -19.42 -5.67
CA GLY A 152 3.25 -19.78 -6.58
C GLY A 152 3.82 -18.63 -7.42
N THR A 153 4.97 -18.91 -8.05
CA THR A 153 5.78 -17.94 -8.82
C THR A 153 5.09 -17.44 -10.10
N ASN A 154 4.42 -18.34 -10.83
CA ASN A 154 3.62 -17.99 -12.02
C ASN A 154 2.21 -17.49 -11.68
N GLY A 155 2.03 -16.96 -10.47
CA GLY A 155 0.75 -16.56 -9.89
C GLY A 155 0.64 -15.04 -9.69
N PRO A 156 0.02 -14.59 -8.59
CA PRO A 156 -0.26 -13.18 -8.33
C PRO A 156 0.98 -12.27 -8.35
N VAL A 157 2.15 -12.79 -7.95
CA VAL A 157 3.40 -12.02 -7.94
C VAL A 157 3.77 -11.52 -9.34
N LYS A 158 3.59 -12.37 -10.37
CA LYS A 158 3.89 -12.01 -11.75
C LYS A 158 2.94 -10.92 -12.25
N LEU A 159 1.64 -11.11 -12.06
CA LEU A 159 0.62 -10.12 -12.44
C LEU A 159 0.81 -8.77 -11.74
N LEU A 160 1.18 -8.80 -10.46
CA LEU A 160 1.46 -7.60 -9.67
C LEU A 160 2.72 -6.90 -10.16
N THR A 161 3.76 -7.67 -10.47
CA THR A 161 5.01 -7.15 -11.04
C THR A 161 4.74 -6.41 -12.35
N GLU A 162 3.99 -7.03 -13.26
CA GLU A 162 3.59 -6.42 -14.55
C GLU A 162 2.84 -5.10 -14.31
N LYS A 163 1.79 -5.11 -13.48
CA LYS A 163 1.01 -3.89 -13.19
C LYS A 163 1.80 -2.76 -12.53
N VAL A 164 2.83 -3.07 -11.75
CA VAL A 164 3.65 -2.06 -11.06
C VAL A 164 4.70 -1.48 -12.00
N VAL A 165 5.30 -2.30 -12.87
CA VAL A 165 6.25 -1.85 -13.89
C VAL A 165 5.55 -1.01 -14.97
N ASP A 166 4.32 -1.39 -15.35
CA ASP A 166 3.53 -0.67 -16.37
C ASP A 166 3.05 0.72 -15.90
N ASN A 167 3.24 1.07 -14.62
CA ASN A 167 2.81 2.35 -14.05
C ASN A 167 3.96 3.10 -13.34
N PRO A 168 4.96 3.63 -14.09
CA PRO A 168 6.13 4.30 -13.49
C PRO A 168 5.79 5.54 -12.66
N SER A 169 4.64 6.17 -12.92
CA SER A 169 4.14 7.34 -12.17
C SER A 169 3.89 7.06 -10.69
N GLN A 170 3.83 5.78 -10.29
CA GLN A 170 3.67 5.36 -8.90
C GLN A 170 5.00 5.16 -8.16
N GLY A 171 6.15 5.50 -8.77
CA GLY A 171 7.46 5.52 -8.10
C GLY A 171 8.37 4.33 -8.44
N VAL A 172 7.91 3.37 -9.25
CA VAL A 172 8.75 2.27 -9.78
C VAL A 172 9.23 2.65 -11.17
N THR A 173 10.30 3.44 -11.23
CA THR A 173 10.95 3.80 -12.50
C THR A 173 11.82 2.66 -13.03
N GLN A 174 12.20 2.72 -14.30
CA GLN A 174 13.11 1.74 -14.89
C GLN A 174 14.45 1.69 -14.14
N ALA A 175 14.95 2.83 -13.65
CA ALA A 175 16.17 2.89 -12.84
C ALA A 175 16.06 2.12 -11.51
N VAL A 176 14.88 2.15 -10.86
CA VAL A 176 14.63 1.36 -9.64
C VAL A 176 14.56 -0.13 -9.95
N LYS A 177 14.04 -0.51 -11.12
CA LYS A 177 13.96 -1.89 -11.57
C LYS A 177 15.34 -2.47 -11.95
N ASP A 178 16.19 -1.66 -12.56
CA ASP A 178 17.55 -2.06 -12.96
C ASP A 178 18.48 -2.17 -11.74
N ASP A 179 18.17 -1.45 -10.65
CA ASP A 179 18.81 -1.61 -9.35
C ASP A 179 18.26 -2.85 -8.62
N LYS A 180 19.00 -3.96 -8.73
CA LYS A 180 18.63 -5.25 -8.13
C LYS A 180 18.31 -5.15 -6.64
N SER A 181 19.06 -4.37 -5.87
CA SER A 181 18.87 -4.26 -4.42
C SER A 181 17.52 -3.61 -4.10
N LYS A 182 17.22 -2.49 -4.74
CA LYS A 182 15.94 -1.79 -4.58
C LYS A 182 14.77 -2.64 -5.08
N TRP A 183 14.94 -3.31 -6.21
CA TRP A 183 13.92 -4.17 -6.79
C TRP A 183 13.61 -5.37 -5.89
N ASP A 184 14.62 -6.00 -5.29
CA ASP A 184 14.43 -7.11 -4.35
C ASP A 184 13.65 -6.68 -3.10
N VAL A 185 13.88 -5.46 -2.59
CA VAL A 185 13.11 -4.88 -1.48
C VAL A 185 11.63 -4.72 -1.86
N ILE A 186 11.34 -4.19 -3.06
CA ILE A 186 9.97 -4.04 -3.58
C ILE A 186 9.30 -5.42 -3.77
N LEU A 187 9.99 -6.38 -4.38
CA LEU A 187 9.47 -7.74 -4.59
C LEU A 187 9.17 -8.44 -3.26
N ARG A 188 10.03 -8.27 -2.26
CA ARG A 188 9.79 -8.78 -0.91
C ARG A 188 8.50 -8.18 -0.34
N ARG A 189 8.33 -6.86 -0.41
CA ARG A 189 7.10 -6.18 0.06
C ARG A 189 5.85 -6.71 -0.65
N MET A 190 5.89 -6.87 -1.97
CA MET A 190 4.78 -7.45 -2.74
C MET A 190 4.38 -8.85 -2.26
N ARG A 191 5.36 -9.72 -1.98
CA ARG A 191 5.12 -11.10 -1.51
C ARG A 191 4.53 -11.13 -0.11
N GLU A 192 5.02 -10.27 0.79
CA GLU A 192 4.48 -10.08 2.13
C GLU A 192 3.01 -9.67 2.06
N ARG A 193 2.70 -8.60 1.30
CA ARG A 193 1.32 -8.11 1.17
C ARG A 193 0.37 -9.11 0.53
N LEU A 194 0.82 -9.87 -0.46
CA LEU A 194 0.03 -10.99 -1.01
C LEU A 194 -0.26 -12.07 0.05
N THR A 195 0.67 -12.30 0.98
CA THR A 195 0.49 -13.27 2.06
C THR A 195 -0.47 -12.77 3.12
N ASP A 196 -0.30 -11.53 3.57
CA ASP A 196 -1.20 -10.85 4.52
C ASP A 196 -2.63 -10.83 3.99
N ARG A 197 -2.83 -10.37 2.75
CA ARG A 197 -4.17 -10.26 2.16
C ARG A 197 -4.83 -11.61 1.93
N ARG A 198 -4.06 -12.64 1.57
CA ARG A 198 -4.59 -14.01 1.56
C ARG A 198 -5.02 -14.45 2.95
N TYR A 199 -4.24 -14.16 3.99
CA TYR A 199 -4.64 -14.47 5.36
C TYR A 199 -5.94 -13.77 5.75
N ASP A 200 -6.05 -12.46 5.52
CA ASP A 200 -7.26 -11.66 5.80
C ASP A 200 -8.50 -12.24 5.09
N ILE A 201 -8.37 -12.55 3.80
CA ILE A 201 -9.45 -13.12 2.98
C ILE A 201 -9.87 -14.48 3.53
N LYS A 202 -8.91 -15.37 3.83
CA LYS A 202 -9.22 -16.69 4.40
C LYS A 202 -9.91 -16.55 5.75
N ALA A 203 -9.41 -15.69 6.63
CA ALA A 203 -9.98 -15.46 7.96
C ALA A 203 -11.44 -14.98 7.87
N LEU A 204 -11.71 -13.99 6.99
CA LEU A 204 -13.08 -13.52 6.75
C LEU A 204 -13.98 -14.67 6.23
N ILE A 205 -13.52 -15.43 5.24
CA ILE A 205 -14.28 -16.55 4.69
C ILE A 205 -14.58 -17.61 5.76
N VAL A 206 -13.60 -17.97 6.59
CA VAL A 206 -13.81 -18.94 7.69
C VAL A 206 -14.84 -18.41 8.69
N SER A 207 -14.74 -17.14 9.09
CA SER A 207 -15.71 -16.51 10.00
C SER A 207 -17.14 -16.49 9.44
N SER A 208 -17.29 -16.48 8.12
CA SER A 208 -18.58 -16.42 7.44
C SER A 208 -19.37 -17.74 7.43
N ILE A 209 -18.70 -18.86 7.75
CA ILE A 209 -19.31 -20.21 7.66
C ILE A 209 -20.33 -20.45 8.77
N GLY A 210 -20.15 -19.82 9.94
CA GLY A 210 -20.97 -20.07 11.13
C GLY A 210 -20.77 -21.47 11.74
N PRO A 211 -21.33 -21.72 12.93
CA PRO A 211 -21.30 -23.03 13.58
C PRO A 211 -21.98 -24.11 12.72
N ASP A 212 -21.64 -25.37 12.97
CA ASP A 212 -22.36 -26.50 12.37
C ASP A 212 -23.82 -26.50 12.83
N PRO A 213 -24.78 -26.81 11.94
CA PRO A 213 -26.19 -26.86 12.30
C PRO A 213 -26.42 -27.98 13.33
N ARG A 214 -27.37 -27.80 14.23
CA ARG A 214 -27.77 -28.88 15.15
C ARG A 214 -28.46 -29.99 14.33
N PRO A 215 -28.44 -31.25 14.79
CA PRO A 215 -29.08 -32.37 14.07
C PRO A 215 -30.55 -32.14 13.73
N ASP A 216 -31.25 -31.37 14.57
CA ASP A 216 -32.68 -31.08 14.44
C ASP A 216 -32.98 -29.86 13.56
N ASP A 217 -31.98 -29.04 13.25
CA ASP A 217 -32.15 -27.86 12.41
C ASP A 217 -32.11 -28.27 10.93
N ALA A 218 -32.91 -27.58 10.10
CA ALA A 218 -32.77 -27.60 8.65
C ALA A 218 -31.30 -27.35 8.24
N PRO A 219 -30.85 -27.65 7.00
CA PRO A 219 -29.43 -27.57 6.58
C PRO A 219 -28.80 -26.15 6.66
N HIS A 220 -29.52 -25.18 7.20
CA HIS A 220 -29.12 -23.80 7.40
C HIS A 220 -28.25 -23.66 8.63
N ARG A 221 -27.17 -22.89 8.48
CA ARG A 221 -26.30 -22.55 9.61
C ARG A 221 -26.79 -21.25 10.24
N PRO A 222 -27.13 -21.25 11.54
CA PRO A 222 -27.39 -20.00 12.24
C PRO A 222 -26.13 -19.13 12.17
N ASP A 223 -26.30 -17.82 12.04
CA ASP A 223 -25.24 -16.80 11.99
C ASP A 223 -24.27 -16.86 10.79
N ALA A 224 -24.48 -17.75 9.83
CA ALA A 224 -23.67 -17.73 8.61
C ALA A 224 -24.01 -16.51 7.75
N MET A 225 -22.99 -15.92 7.12
CA MET A 225 -23.19 -14.76 6.25
C MET A 225 -23.72 -15.23 4.90
N ASN A 226 -24.76 -14.58 4.37
CA ASN A 226 -25.10 -14.78 2.97
C ASN A 226 -23.97 -14.29 2.04
N ILE A 227 -23.95 -14.79 0.80
CA ILE A 227 -22.84 -14.54 -0.12
C ILE A 227 -22.66 -13.06 -0.50
N MET A 228 -23.75 -12.27 -0.52
CA MET A 228 -23.68 -10.84 -0.83
C MET A 228 -23.00 -10.07 0.30
N VAL A 229 -23.45 -10.29 1.54
CA VAL A 229 -22.84 -9.68 2.74
C VAL A 229 -21.37 -10.10 2.87
N LEU A 230 -21.05 -11.36 2.57
CA LEU A 230 -19.65 -11.81 2.55
C LEU A 230 -18.82 -11.05 1.51
N CYS A 231 -19.34 -10.83 0.29
CA CYS A 231 -18.64 -10.07 -0.74
C CYS A 231 -18.51 -8.57 -0.39
N GLU A 232 -19.50 -7.98 0.27
CA GLU A 232 -19.44 -6.60 0.78
C GLU A 232 -18.36 -6.46 1.87
N ASN A 233 -18.34 -7.39 2.82
CA ASN A 233 -17.31 -7.44 3.86
C ASN A 233 -15.92 -7.67 3.27
N LEU A 234 -15.81 -8.50 2.23
CA LEU A 234 -14.58 -8.70 1.48
C LEU A 234 -14.11 -7.39 0.84
N ALA A 235 -14.97 -6.68 0.11
CA ALA A 235 -14.64 -5.38 -0.47
C ALA A 235 -14.26 -4.34 0.61
N ALA A 236 -14.81 -4.45 1.82
CA ALA A 236 -14.51 -3.58 2.94
C ALA A 236 -13.11 -3.80 3.56
N ILE A 237 -12.47 -4.97 3.38
CA ILE A 237 -11.08 -5.22 3.85
C ILE A 237 -10.11 -4.16 3.30
N TYR A 238 -10.30 -3.75 2.04
CA TYR A 238 -9.51 -2.70 1.43
C TYR A 238 -10.35 -1.80 0.52
N ARG A 239 -11.04 -0.83 1.13
CA ARG A 239 -11.92 0.13 0.45
C ARG A 239 -11.31 0.83 -0.77
N PRO A 240 -10.01 1.23 -0.80
CA PRO A 240 -9.43 1.90 -1.96
C PRO A 240 -9.37 1.04 -3.24
N SER A 241 -9.62 -0.28 -3.16
CA SER A 241 -9.58 -1.16 -4.32
C SER A 241 -10.74 -0.97 -5.30
N GLU A 242 -11.85 -0.37 -4.89
CA GLU A 242 -13.04 -0.16 -5.74
C GLU A 242 -13.53 -1.46 -6.43
N ILE A 243 -13.54 -2.57 -5.69
CA ILE A 243 -14.01 -3.85 -6.21
C ILE A 243 -15.50 -3.74 -6.58
N VAL A 244 -15.81 -4.17 -7.80
CA VAL A 244 -17.18 -4.34 -8.27
C VAL A 244 -17.66 -5.72 -7.84
N ILE A 245 -18.74 -5.75 -7.06
CA ILE A 245 -19.37 -7.01 -6.63
C ILE A 245 -20.28 -7.48 -7.76
N ASP A 246 -19.82 -8.47 -8.52
CA ASP A 246 -20.58 -9.11 -9.59
C ASP A 246 -20.83 -10.61 -9.29
N ILE A 247 -21.61 -11.26 -10.15
CA ILE A 247 -21.95 -12.68 -9.99
C ILE A 247 -20.68 -13.56 -10.07
N ALA A 248 -19.68 -13.17 -10.86
CA ALA A 248 -18.44 -13.93 -11.00
C ALA A 248 -17.65 -13.92 -9.69
N LEU A 249 -17.55 -12.76 -9.02
CA LEU A 249 -16.97 -12.62 -7.70
C LEU A 249 -17.72 -13.45 -6.67
N CYS A 250 -19.06 -13.35 -6.61
CA CYS A 250 -19.84 -14.16 -5.70
C CYS A 250 -19.60 -15.66 -5.90
N ALA A 251 -19.58 -16.13 -7.15
CA ALA A 251 -19.32 -17.54 -7.44
C ALA A 251 -17.90 -17.97 -7.06
N ARG A 252 -16.92 -17.08 -7.23
CA ARG A 252 -15.54 -17.33 -6.82
C ARG A 252 -15.40 -17.39 -5.30
N VAL A 253 -16.03 -16.48 -4.58
CA VAL A 253 -16.03 -16.45 -3.10
C VAL A 253 -16.77 -17.67 -2.54
N ALA A 254 -17.90 -18.07 -3.12
CA ALA A 254 -18.60 -19.31 -2.76
C ALA A 254 -17.69 -20.55 -2.91
N PHE A 255 -16.91 -20.63 -3.99
CA PHE A 255 -15.91 -21.68 -4.16
C PHE A 255 -14.82 -21.64 -3.08
N LEU A 256 -14.28 -20.47 -2.76
CA LEU A 256 -13.29 -20.34 -1.68
C LEU A 256 -13.87 -20.74 -0.32
N ARG A 257 -15.15 -20.41 -0.06
CA ARG A 257 -15.87 -20.81 1.14
C ARG A 257 -16.08 -22.32 1.22
N GLN A 258 -16.43 -22.97 0.10
CA GLN A 258 -16.46 -24.42 0.02
C GLN A 258 -15.10 -25.03 0.39
N MET A 259 -14.01 -24.53 -0.20
CA MET A 259 -12.65 -24.98 0.13
C MET A 259 -12.30 -24.76 1.61
N ALA A 260 -12.77 -23.67 2.22
CA ALA A 260 -12.51 -23.35 3.62
C ALA A 260 -13.26 -24.30 4.57
N ARG A 261 -14.43 -24.81 4.19
CA ARG A 261 -15.10 -25.89 4.94
C ARG A 261 -14.37 -27.22 4.82
N GLU A 262 -13.89 -27.56 3.62
CA GLU A 262 -13.18 -28.82 3.38
C GLU A 262 -11.82 -28.83 4.10
N TYR A 263 -11.16 -27.67 4.22
CA TYR A 263 -9.80 -27.53 4.75
C TYR A 263 -9.63 -26.31 5.68
N PRO A 264 -10.36 -26.21 6.81
CA PRO A 264 -10.40 -25.00 7.64
C PRO A 264 -9.02 -24.62 8.20
N ASN A 265 -8.33 -25.61 8.77
CA ASN A 265 -7.06 -25.42 9.48
C ASN A 265 -5.84 -25.93 8.69
N ASP A 266 -5.99 -26.25 7.39
CA ASP A 266 -4.88 -26.74 6.59
C ASP A 266 -3.89 -25.60 6.27
N PRO A 267 -2.61 -25.71 6.64
CA PRO A 267 -1.58 -24.72 6.28
C PRO A 267 -1.35 -24.64 4.77
N LYS A 268 -1.70 -25.69 4.01
CA LYS A 268 -1.62 -25.77 2.55
C LYS A 268 -2.94 -25.39 1.86
N TYR A 269 -3.87 -24.71 2.57
CA TYR A 269 -5.16 -24.27 2.04
C TYR A 269 -5.08 -23.68 0.62
N TRP A 270 -4.21 -22.69 0.40
CA TRP A 270 -4.09 -22.03 -0.91
C TRP A 270 -3.57 -22.97 -2.02
N SER A 271 -2.67 -23.90 -1.69
CA SER A 271 -2.22 -24.92 -2.63
C SER A 271 -3.35 -25.89 -3.00
N LYS A 272 -4.24 -26.23 -2.04
CA LYS A 272 -5.43 -27.06 -2.30
C LYS A 272 -6.46 -26.32 -3.17
N VAL A 273 -6.67 -25.03 -2.91
CA VAL A 273 -7.50 -24.14 -3.76
C VAL A 273 -6.98 -24.16 -5.19
N ASP A 274 -5.67 -23.95 -5.39
CA ASP A 274 -5.05 -23.92 -6.71
C ASP A 274 -5.14 -25.27 -7.44
N ALA A 275 -4.92 -26.37 -6.73
CA ALA A 275 -5.07 -27.72 -7.28
C ALA A 275 -6.52 -28.00 -7.73
N LYS A 276 -7.52 -27.57 -6.94
CA LYS A 276 -8.93 -27.72 -7.29
C LYS A 276 -9.32 -26.85 -8.48
N LEU A 277 -8.82 -25.61 -8.56
CA LEU A 277 -9.01 -24.73 -9.71
C LEU A 277 -8.42 -25.34 -10.99
N ASP A 278 -7.20 -25.86 -10.91
CA ASP A 278 -6.54 -26.53 -12.04
C ASP A 278 -7.34 -27.77 -12.49
N SER A 279 -7.84 -28.57 -11.55
CA SER A 279 -8.72 -29.70 -11.83
C SER A 279 -10.01 -29.27 -12.55
N ILE A 280 -10.67 -28.21 -12.09
CA ILE A 280 -11.87 -27.66 -12.74
C ILE A 280 -11.57 -27.27 -14.19
N ARG A 281 -10.44 -26.61 -14.47
CA ARG A 281 -10.03 -26.21 -15.82
C ARG A 281 -9.71 -27.40 -16.72
N LYS A 282 -8.92 -28.35 -16.23
CA LYS A 282 -8.57 -29.59 -16.94
C LYS A 282 -9.81 -30.39 -17.31
N LEU A 283 -10.72 -30.61 -16.35
CA LEU A 283 -11.99 -31.31 -16.58
C LEU A 283 -12.97 -30.57 -17.49
N SER A 284 -12.69 -29.30 -17.81
CA SER A 284 -13.52 -28.48 -18.69
C SER A 284 -12.84 -28.19 -20.02
N ASN A 285 -11.68 -28.82 -20.31
CA ASN A 285 -10.87 -28.55 -21.50
C ASN A 285 -10.59 -27.06 -21.74
N GLN A 286 -10.43 -26.28 -20.65
CA GLN A 286 -10.29 -24.82 -20.69
C GLN A 286 -11.49 -24.05 -21.33
N ASP A 287 -12.64 -24.69 -21.55
CA ASP A 287 -13.85 -24.02 -22.05
C ASP A 287 -14.45 -23.12 -20.98
N SER A 288 -14.44 -21.80 -21.24
CA SER A 288 -14.95 -20.78 -20.33
C SER A 288 -16.42 -20.99 -19.98
N LYS A 289 -17.27 -21.45 -20.92
CA LYS A 289 -18.71 -21.66 -20.67
C LYS A 289 -18.92 -22.82 -19.70
N VAL A 290 -18.15 -23.89 -19.83
CA VAL A 290 -18.24 -25.06 -18.94
C VAL A 290 -17.73 -24.70 -17.54
N ILE A 291 -16.63 -23.94 -17.46
CA ILE A 291 -16.10 -23.43 -16.19
C ILE A 291 -17.15 -22.55 -15.49
N SER A 292 -17.73 -21.57 -16.19
CA SER A 292 -18.78 -20.69 -15.64
C SER A 292 -19.98 -21.48 -15.13
N LYS A 293 -20.42 -22.53 -15.85
CA LYS A 293 -21.50 -23.42 -15.39
C LYS A 293 -21.15 -24.15 -14.09
N LYS A 294 -19.89 -24.60 -13.93
CA LYS A 294 -19.44 -25.25 -12.68
C LYS A 294 -19.46 -24.28 -11.50
N PHE A 295 -18.94 -23.05 -11.69
CA PHE A 295 -18.98 -22.02 -10.66
C PHE A 295 -20.41 -21.58 -10.32
N ALA A 296 -21.31 -21.51 -11.29
CA ALA A 296 -22.73 -21.23 -11.05
C ALA A 296 -23.38 -22.29 -10.14
N LYS A 297 -23.09 -23.59 -10.37
CA LYS A 297 -23.57 -24.67 -9.49
C LYS A 297 -23.01 -24.58 -8.07
N ILE A 298 -21.74 -24.20 -7.93
CA ILE A 298 -21.13 -23.97 -6.62
C ILE A 298 -21.83 -22.81 -5.89
N LEU A 299 -22.09 -21.71 -6.58
CA LEU A 299 -22.83 -20.57 -6.03
C LEU A 299 -24.27 -20.94 -5.64
N GLU A 300 -24.95 -21.73 -6.45
CA GLU A 300 -26.30 -22.21 -6.16
C GLU A 300 -26.34 -23.09 -4.91
N TYR A 301 -25.41 -24.05 -4.81
CA TYR A 301 -25.24 -24.89 -3.62
C TYR A 301 -24.93 -24.05 -2.37
N ASP A 302 -24.01 -23.08 -2.50
CA ASP A 302 -23.65 -22.16 -1.43
C ASP A 302 -24.86 -21.34 -0.95
N ARG A 303 -25.67 -20.80 -1.88
CA ARG A 303 -26.93 -20.13 -1.54
C ARG A 303 -27.95 -21.05 -0.89
N GLY A 304 -27.99 -22.32 -1.25
CA GLY A 304 -28.86 -23.31 -0.59
C GLY A 304 -28.52 -23.55 0.88
N ILE A 305 -27.25 -23.38 1.27
CA ILE A 305 -26.78 -23.59 2.64
C ILE A 305 -26.81 -22.29 3.46
N TYR A 306 -26.45 -21.17 2.82
CA TYR A 306 -26.18 -19.90 3.49
C TYR A 306 -27.12 -18.75 3.11
N GLY A 307 -27.98 -18.95 2.11
CA GLY A 307 -28.75 -17.87 1.48
C GLY A 307 -30.16 -17.68 2.02
N VAL A 308 -30.62 -18.51 2.95
CA VAL A 308 -31.94 -18.36 3.58
C VAL A 308 -31.77 -17.59 4.88
N HIS A 309 -31.62 -16.27 4.77
CA HIS A 309 -32.14 -15.44 5.86
C HIS A 309 -33.63 -15.29 5.61
N ALA A 310 -34.43 -15.58 6.64
CA ALA A 310 -35.80 -15.12 6.68
C ALA A 310 -35.81 -13.62 6.31
N PRO A 311 -36.80 -13.14 5.54
CA PRO A 311 -36.97 -11.72 5.33
C PRO A 311 -36.86 -11.03 6.68
N LEU A 312 -35.96 -10.05 6.80
CA LEU A 312 -35.91 -9.16 7.95
C LEU A 312 -37.19 -8.31 7.95
N GLU A 313 -38.35 -8.93 8.16
CA GLU A 313 -39.47 -8.26 8.76
C GLU A 313 -38.98 -7.89 10.16
N THR A 314 -38.94 -6.58 10.47
CA THR A 314 -38.56 -5.98 11.76
C THR A 314 -37.07 -5.77 12.06
N ALA A 315 -36.39 -4.95 11.26
CA ALA A 315 -35.40 -4.02 11.82
C ALA A 315 -35.41 -2.71 11.03
N GLY A 316 -35.81 -1.63 11.70
CA GLY A 316 -36.12 -0.33 11.10
C GLY A 316 -35.04 0.21 10.16
N SER A 317 -35.49 0.55 8.95
CA SER A 317 -34.96 1.53 8.00
C SER A 317 -33.79 2.37 8.52
N SER A 318 -32.57 1.84 8.42
CA SER A 318 -31.35 2.63 8.37
C SER A 318 -30.92 2.69 6.92
N THR A 319 -31.39 3.72 6.22
CA THR A 319 -30.97 4.06 4.86
C THR A 319 -29.47 4.36 4.85
N VAL A 320 -28.65 3.36 4.53
CA VAL A 320 -27.26 3.57 4.10
C VAL A 320 -27.32 4.27 2.75
N THR A 321 -27.17 5.58 2.77
CA THR A 321 -27.14 6.40 1.55
C THR A 321 -25.81 6.11 0.85
N ALA A 322 -25.87 5.31 -0.22
CA ALA A 322 -24.76 5.16 -1.15
C ALA A 322 -24.46 6.55 -1.75
N ARG A 323 -23.40 7.21 -1.25
CA ARG A 323 -22.88 8.44 -1.85
C ARG A 323 -22.31 8.10 -3.23
N THR A 324 -23.12 8.28 -4.26
CA THR A 324 -22.65 8.44 -5.63
C THR A 324 -21.73 9.66 -5.64
N ARG A 325 -20.41 9.45 -5.76
CA ARG A 325 -19.47 10.54 -5.99
C ARG A 325 -19.75 11.08 -7.40
N SER A 326 -20.45 12.21 -7.45
CA SER A 326 -20.53 13.06 -8.62
C SER A 326 -19.11 13.49 -8.99
N ALA A 327 -18.72 13.25 -10.24
CA ALA A 327 -17.45 13.68 -10.79
C ALA A 327 -17.46 15.21 -10.92
N CYS A 328 -16.62 15.90 -10.15
CA CYS A 328 -16.22 17.26 -10.52
C CYS A 328 -15.17 17.15 -11.63
N GLN A 329 -15.50 17.73 -12.78
CA GLN A 329 -14.58 18.12 -13.84
C GLN A 329 -13.66 19.25 -13.38
#